data_AF-A0A2E4W314-F1
#
_entry.id   AF-A0A2E4W314-F1
#
_cell.length_a   1.000
_cell.length_b   1.000
_cell.length_c   1.000
_cell.angle_alpha   90.00
_cell.angle_beta   90.00
_cell.angle_gamma   90.00
#
_symmetry.space_group_name_H-M   'P 1'
#
loop_
_entity.id
_entity.type
_entity.pdbx_description
1 polymer ?
#
loop_
_entity_poly.entity_id
_entity_poly.type
_entity_poly.pdbx_seq_one_letter_code
_entity_poly.pdbx_strand_id
1 'polypeptide(L)'
;MILEDIANLRSLLNKLDERVEHVPEDASEVANLVLEMNLAKNDLGMVYDNLTNILGQLMESEPLIELRDGATIERKVASSRKAWQHKELAGAVMERLEHSAVDMDTGEILMSGPEMGLKMLDYLAPSYWRVGKLNEIGLTADLYCEASVPKTSVIVRKGEAQ
;
A
#
# COMPACT_ATOMS: atom_id res chain seq x y z
N MET A 1 -17.65 1.58 22.18
CA MET A 1 -16.30 1.00 22.27
C MET A 1 -15.43 2.01 23.01
N ILE A 2 -14.92 1.61 24.16
CA ILE A 2 -14.01 2.41 24.97
C ILE A 2 -12.65 1.71 25.03
N LEU A 3 -11.59 2.44 25.41
CA LEU A 3 -10.23 1.88 25.45
C LEU A 3 -10.12 0.63 26.35
N GLU A 4 -10.97 0.54 27.37
CA GLU A 4 -11.07 -0.63 28.25
C GLU A 4 -11.47 -1.91 27.49
N ASP A 5 -12.40 -1.83 26.53
CA ASP A 5 -12.82 -2.98 25.72
C ASP A 5 -11.63 -3.55 24.91
N ILE A 6 -10.81 -2.66 24.35
CA ILE A 6 -9.61 -3.03 23.58
C ILE A 6 -8.52 -3.59 24.50
N ALA A 7 -8.35 -3.04 25.69
CA ALA A 7 -7.42 -3.58 26.69
C ALA A 7 -7.83 -4.99 27.13
N ASN A 8 -9.13 -5.21 27.36
CA ASN A 8 -9.68 -6.52 27.71
C ASN A 8 -9.46 -7.55 26.57
N LEU A 9 -9.68 -7.14 25.32
CA LEU A 9 -9.37 -7.99 24.16
C LEU A 9 -7.88 -8.37 24.11
N ARG A 10 -6.97 -7.41 24.29
CA ARG A 10 -5.52 -7.69 24.35
C ARG A 10 -5.18 -8.68 25.46
N SER A 11 -5.79 -8.54 26.64
CA SER A 11 -5.60 -9.47 27.76
C SER A 11 -6.08 -10.89 27.41
N LEU A 12 -7.24 -11.01 26.75
CA LEU A 12 -7.75 -12.32 26.31
C LEU A 12 -6.85 -12.97 25.26
N LEU A 13 -6.33 -12.19 24.30
CA LEU A 13 -5.39 -12.70 23.30
C LEU A 13 -4.11 -13.25 23.93
N ASN A 14 -3.53 -12.54 24.91
CA ASN A 14 -2.36 -13.03 25.63
C ASN A 14 -2.66 -14.35 26.38
N LYS A 15 -3.83 -14.45 27.03
CA LYS A 15 -4.25 -15.70 27.70
C LYS A 15 -4.47 -16.85 26.72
N LEU A 16 -4.91 -16.57 25.50
CA LEU A 16 -5.05 -17.60 24.46
C LEU A 16 -3.68 -18.05 23.97
N ASP A 17 -2.75 -17.13 23.76
CA ASP A 17 -1.36 -17.41 23.36
C ASP A 17 -0.67 -18.35 24.36
N GLU A 18 -0.77 -18.08 25.66
CA GLU A 18 -0.27 -18.96 26.73
C GLU A 18 -0.86 -20.38 26.69
N ARG A 19 -2.07 -20.54 26.14
CA ARG A 19 -2.77 -21.82 26.04
C ARG A 19 -2.45 -22.57 24.75
N VAL A 20 -1.81 -21.94 23.76
CA VAL A 20 -1.41 -22.60 22.51
C VAL A 20 -0.44 -23.75 22.80
N GLU A 21 0.39 -23.64 23.83
CA GLU A 21 1.31 -24.71 24.26
C GLU A 21 0.59 -25.95 24.82
N HIS A 22 -0.69 -25.83 25.19
CA HIS A 22 -1.49 -26.86 25.84
C HIS A 22 -2.65 -27.35 24.96
N VAL A 23 -2.55 -27.19 23.63
CA VAL A 23 -3.59 -27.65 22.70
C VAL A 23 -3.65 -29.19 22.64
N PRO A 24 -4.83 -29.77 22.37
CA PRO A 24 -4.98 -31.21 22.20
C PRO A 24 -4.09 -31.77 21.08
N GLU A 25 -3.65 -33.02 21.21
CA GLU A 25 -2.92 -33.74 20.13
C GLU A 25 -3.86 -34.32 19.06
N ASP A 26 -5.18 -34.11 19.19
CA ASP A 26 -6.16 -34.52 18.19
C ASP A 26 -6.26 -33.50 17.04
N ALA A 27 -5.98 -33.95 15.83
CA ALA A 27 -5.95 -33.10 14.64
C ALA A 27 -7.32 -32.47 14.31
N SER A 28 -8.42 -33.15 14.62
CA SER A 28 -9.77 -32.63 14.36
C SER A 28 -10.12 -31.50 15.33
N GLU A 29 -9.77 -31.67 16.61
CA GLU A 29 -9.92 -30.61 17.62
C GLU A 29 -9.06 -29.39 17.28
N VAL A 30 -7.80 -29.57 16.89
CA VAL A 30 -6.94 -28.46 16.47
C VAL A 30 -7.48 -27.76 15.22
N ALA A 31 -8.01 -28.50 14.24
CA ALA A 31 -8.62 -27.91 13.05
C ALA A 31 -9.83 -27.02 13.39
N ASN A 32 -10.65 -27.44 14.34
CA ASN A 32 -11.78 -26.63 14.82
C ASN A 32 -11.29 -25.36 15.54
N LEU A 33 -10.24 -25.43 16.36
CA LEU A 33 -9.65 -24.25 17.00
C LEU A 33 -9.13 -23.26 15.95
N VAL A 34 -8.47 -23.74 14.90
CA VAL A 34 -7.99 -22.90 13.80
C VAL A 34 -9.15 -22.23 13.04
N LEU A 35 -10.24 -22.95 12.81
CA LEU A 35 -11.44 -22.40 12.18
C LEU A 35 -12.02 -21.24 13.01
N GLU A 36 -12.25 -21.45 14.30
CA GLU A 36 -12.80 -20.43 15.20
C GLU A 36 -11.88 -19.21 15.31
N MET A 37 -10.56 -19.43 15.40
CA MET A 37 -9.59 -18.33 15.40
C MET A 37 -9.59 -17.54 14.09
N ASN A 38 -9.79 -18.20 12.95
CA ASN A 38 -9.91 -17.53 11.65
C ASN A 38 -11.19 -16.68 11.57
N LEU A 39 -12.32 -17.18 12.10
CA LEU A 39 -13.56 -16.40 12.18
C LEU A 39 -13.38 -15.17 13.07
N ALA A 40 -12.85 -15.34 14.28
CA ALA A 40 -12.58 -14.24 15.21
C ALA A 40 -11.61 -13.20 14.62
N LYS A 41 -10.58 -13.65 13.87
CA LYS A 41 -9.66 -12.76 13.15
C LYS A 41 -10.38 -11.91 12.11
N ASN A 42 -11.32 -12.50 11.36
CA ASN A 42 -12.11 -11.76 10.36
C ASN A 42 -13.02 -10.73 11.03
N ASP A 43 -13.71 -11.11 12.11
CA ASP A 43 -14.57 -10.20 12.87
C ASP A 43 -13.78 -9.02 13.44
N LEU A 44 -12.61 -9.27 14.02
CA LEU A 44 -11.70 -8.22 14.48
C LEU A 44 -11.24 -7.32 13.34
N GLY A 45 -10.93 -7.90 12.18
CA GLY A 45 -10.60 -7.16 10.97
C GLY A 45 -11.72 -6.21 10.56
N MET A 46 -12.98 -6.68 10.54
CA MET A 46 -14.14 -5.85 10.21
C MET A 46 -14.34 -4.69 11.19
N VAL A 47 -14.19 -4.94 12.49
CA VAL A 47 -14.30 -3.89 13.52
C VAL A 47 -13.18 -2.85 13.35
N TYR A 48 -11.95 -3.30 13.09
CA TYR A 48 -10.82 -2.42 12.86
C TYR A 48 -10.97 -1.58 11.57
N ASP A 49 -11.42 -2.20 10.47
CA ASP A 49 -11.69 -1.52 9.22
C ASP A 49 -12.78 -0.45 9.37
N ASN A 50 -13.84 -0.75 10.12
CA ASN A 50 -14.88 0.24 10.44
C ASN A 50 -14.32 1.42 11.25
N LEU A 51 -13.47 1.15 12.25
CA LEU A 51 -12.84 2.20 13.06
C LEU A 51 -11.91 3.08 12.22
N THR A 52 -11.07 2.49 11.38
CA THR A 52 -10.15 3.23 10.50
C THR A 52 -10.90 4.05 9.46
N ASN A 53 -12.03 3.55 8.93
CA ASN A 53 -12.89 4.33 8.04
C ASN A 53 -13.47 5.57 8.74
N ILE A 54 -13.98 5.43 9.97
CA ILE A 54 -14.47 6.56 10.77
C ILE A 54 -13.33 7.56 11.01
N LEU A 55 -12.16 7.09 11.46
CA LEU A 55 -11.02 7.96 11.71
C LEU A 55 -10.54 8.68 10.44
N GLY A 56 -10.52 8.00 9.30
CA GLY A 56 -10.17 8.58 8.01
C GLY A 56 -11.12 9.69 7.54
N GLN A 57 -12.38 9.68 7.98
CA GLN A 57 -13.33 10.78 7.77
C GLN A 57 -13.08 11.94 8.73
N LEU A 58 -12.75 11.65 9.99
CA LEU A 58 -12.48 12.68 11.00
C LEU A 58 -11.15 13.43 10.75
N MET A 59 -10.17 12.78 10.12
CA MET A 59 -8.86 13.35 9.78
C MET A 59 -8.87 14.20 8.49
N GLU A 60 -10.01 14.72 8.04
CA GLU A 60 -10.12 15.46 6.78
C GLU A 60 -9.24 16.73 6.77
N SER A 61 -9.25 17.49 7.87
CA SER A 61 -8.47 18.73 8.04
C SER A 61 -7.06 18.52 8.59
N GLU A 62 -6.85 17.42 9.33
CA GLU A 62 -5.60 17.10 10.01
C GLU A 62 -5.13 15.70 9.59
N PRO A 63 -4.30 15.59 8.54
CA PRO A 63 -3.96 14.32 7.94
C PRO A 63 -2.90 13.53 8.72
N LEU A 64 -2.34 14.08 9.79
CA LEU A 64 -1.34 13.43 10.64
C LEU A 64 -1.68 13.69 12.11
N ILE A 65 -1.82 12.61 12.88
CA ILE A 65 -1.99 12.67 14.33
C ILE A 65 -0.79 11.99 14.97
N GLU A 66 -0.10 12.71 15.85
CA GLU A 66 0.92 12.14 16.72
C GLU A 66 0.27 11.62 18.01
N LEU A 67 0.65 10.40 18.40
CA LEU A 67 0.16 9.71 19.59
C LEU A 67 1.31 9.52 20.59
N ARG A 68 1.00 8.85 21.69
CA ARG A 68 2.01 8.42 22.68
C ARG A 68 3.14 7.62 22.04
N ASP A 69 4.30 7.62 22.69
CA ASP A 69 5.43 6.76 22.36
C ASP A 69 5.94 6.92 20.91
N GLY A 70 5.74 8.11 20.33
CA GLY A 70 6.11 8.43 18.95
C GLY A 70 5.30 7.67 17.89
N ALA A 71 4.19 7.04 18.27
CA ALA A 71 3.28 6.43 17.31
C ALA A 71 2.59 7.53 16.49
N THR A 72 2.37 7.29 15.20
CA THR A 72 1.69 8.26 14.33
C THR A 72 0.59 7.59 13.53
N ILE A 73 -0.48 8.35 13.28
CA ILE A 73 -1.55 7.96 12.39
C ILE A 73 -1.60 8.95 11.23
N GLU A 74 -1.48 8.45 10.01
CA GLU A 74 -1.50 9.24 8.78
C GLU A 74 -2.73 8.90 7.94
N ARG A 75 -3.47 9.92 7.50
CA ARG A 75 -4.51 9.81 6.49
C ARG A 75 -3.88 9.97 5.12
N LYS A 76 -3.95 8.90 4.33
CA LYS A 76 -3.50 8.91 2.93
C LYS A 76 -4.68 8.73 1.99
N VAL A 77 -4.88 9.71 1.13
CA VAL A 77 -5.84 9.64 0.02
C VAL A 77 -5.07 9.26 -1.24
N ALA A 78 -5.41 8.12 -1.82
CA ALA A 78 -4.81 7.68 -3.07
C ALA A 78 -5.90 7.21 -4.03
N SER A 79 -5.90 7.77 -5.23
CA SER A 79 -6.71 7.25 -6.33
C SER A 79 -5.94 6.12 -7.00
N SER A 80 -6.57 4.95 -7.15
CA SER A 80 -6.01 3.93 -8.04
C SER A 80 -6.21 4.39 -9.48
N ARG A 81 -5.32 3.98 -10.38
CA ARG A 81 -5.42 4.33 -11.81
C ARG A 81 -5.83 3.08 -12.57
N LYS A 82 -6.89 3.21 -13.37
CA LYS A 82 -7.46 2.13 -14.19
C LYS A 82 -7.47 2.55 -15.65
N ALA A 83 -7.78 1.61 -16.55
CA ALA A 83 -7.89 1.86 -17.99
C ALA A 83 -6.65 2.56 -18.57
N TRP A 84 -5.47 2.01 -18.29
CA TRP A 84 -4.22 2.54 -18.80
C TRP A 84 -4.15 2.45 -20.33
N GLN A 85 -3.80 3.57 -20.96
CA GLN A 85 -3.49 3.67 -22.39
C GLN A 85 -2.05 3.19 -22.62
N HIS A 86 -1.79 1.89 -22.35
CA HIS A 86 -0.45 1.32 -22.27
C HIS A 86 0.41 1.59 -23.52
N LYS A 87 -0.18 1.50 -24.70
CA LYS A 87 0.53 1.70 -25.97
C LYS A 87 0.99 3.15 -26.15
N GLU A 88 0.13 4.11 -25.83
CA GLU A 88 0.44 5.53 -25.95
C GLU A 88 1.47 5.96 -24.91
N LEU A 89 1.30 5.50 -23.67
CA LEU A 89 2.25 5.78 -22.59
C LEU A 89 3.62 5.15 -22.86
N ALA A 90 3.67 3.92 -23.39
CA ALA A 90 4.91 3.28 -23.80
C ALA A 90 5.63 4.09 -24.90
N GLY A 91 4.89 4.58 -25.89
CA GLY A 91 5.44 5.46 -26.93
C GLY A 91 6.03 6.75 -26.35
N ALA A 92 5.30 7.42 -25.45
CA ALA A 92 5.76 8.64 -24.79
C ALA A 92 7.01 8.41 -23.93
N VAL A 93 7.08 7.27 -23.21
CA VAL A 93 8.28 6.91 -22.43
C VAL A 93 9.48 6.67 -23.36
N MET A 94 9.28 5.95 -24.46
CA MET A 94 10.35 5.70 -25.44
C MET A 94 10.85 6.99 -26.08
N GLU A 95 9.96 7.92 -26.46
CA GLU A 95 10.33 9.23 -26.99
C GLU A 95 11.17 10.04 -25.99
N ARG A 96 10.80 10.02 -24.70
CA ARG A 96 11.60 10.66 -23.64
C ARG A 96 12.98 10.01 -23.48
N LEU A 97 13.04 8.68 -23.58
CA LEU A 97 14.31 7.96 -23.54
C LEU A 97 15.19 8.28 -24.76
N GLU A 98 14.62 8.36 -25.96
CA GLU A 98 15.31 8.76 -27.20
C GLU A 98 15.92 10.14 -27.09
N HIS A 99 15.15 11.12 -26.59
CA HIS A 99 15.69 12.45 -26.33
C HIS A 99 16.81 12.46 -25.28
N SER A 100 16.77 11.57 -24.29
CA SER A 100 17.83 11.45 -23.28
C SER A 100 19.04 10.62 -23.74
N ALA A 101 18.92 9.93 -24.87
CA ALA A 101 19.94 9.03 -25.41
C ALA A 101 20.92 9.77 -26.34
N VAL A 102 20.73 11.06 -26.59
CA VAL A 102 21.60 11.88 -27.43
C VAL A 102 22.14 13.05 -26.61
N ASP A 103 23.46 13.19 -26.59
CA ASP A 103 24.11 14.38 -26.07
C ASP A 103 23.88 15.53 -27.06
N MET A 104 23.18 16.58 -26.62
CA MET A 104 22.78 17.67 -27.51
C MET A 104 23.94 18.59 -27.90
N ASP A 105 25.06 18.55 -27.16
CA ASP A 105 26.24 19.38 -27.41
C ASP A 105 27.24 18.69 -28.37
N THR A 106 27.31 17.36 -28.34
CA THR A 106 28.26 16.55 -29.14
C THR A 106 27.60 15.72 -30.24
N GLY A 107 26.29 15.48 -30.15
CA GLY A 107 25.55 14.58 -31.03
C GLY A 107 25.85 13.09 -30.79
N GLU A 108 26.59 12.76 -29.72
CA GLU A 108 26.93 11.37 -29.39
C GLU A 108 25.73 10.60 -28.86
N ILE A 109 25.63 9.33 -29.25
CA ILE A 109 24.60 8.42 -28.75
C ILE A 109 25.07 7.84 -27.41
N LEU A 110 24.41 8.25 -26.34
CA LEU A 110 24.68 7.84 -24.96
C LEU A 110 24.05 6.50 -24.60
N MET A 111 23.06 6.03 -25.36
CA MET A 111 22.33 4.80 -25.06
C MET A 111 21.87 4.10 -26.33
N SER A 112 22.17 2.81 -26.42
CA SER A 112 21.75 1.96 -27.54
C SER A 112 20.30 1.51 -27.40
N GLY A 113 19.65 1.14 -28.52
CA GLY A 113 18.26 0.65 -28.52
C GLY A 113 17.98 -0.49 -27.52
N PRO A 114 18.84 -1.51 -27.39
CA PRO A 114 18.68 -2.54 -26.36
C PRO A 114 18.74 -2.02 -24.93
N GLU A 115 19.64 -1.07 -24.64
CA GLU A 115 19.75 -0.44 -23.31
C GLU A 115 18.52 0.40 -23.00
N MET A 116 17.94 1.08 -23.99
CA MET A 116 16.69 1.81 -23.85
C MET A 116 15.52 0.87 -23.53
N GLY A 117 15.45 -0.28 -24.21
CA GLY A 117 14.46 -1.32 -23.93
C GLY A 117 14.56 -1.86 -22.50
N LEU A 118 15.78 -2.02 -21.97
CA LEU A 118 16.00 -2.41 -20.57
C LEU A 118 15.61 -1.29 -19.61
N LYS A 119 16.00 -0.05 -19.90
CA LYS A 119 15.67 1.14 -19.08
C LYS A 119 14.17 1.42 -19.05
N MET A 120 13.42 1.02 -20.07
CA MET A 120 11.96 1.07 -20.08
C MET A 120 11.34 0.28 -18.91
N LEU A 121 11.99 -0.79 -18.47
CA LEU A 121 11.53 -1.62 -17.34
C LEU A 121 11.62 -0.88 -15.99
N ASP A 122 12.33 0.24 -15.90
CA ASP A 122 12.33 1.09 -14.70
C ASP A 122 11.01 1.84 -14.53
N TYR A 123 10.26 2.05 -15.62
CA TYR A 123 9.01 2.81 -15.61
C TYR A 123 7.76 1.93 -15.48
N LEU A 124 7.88 0.61 -15.72
CA LEU A 124 6.75 -0.33 -15.70
C LEU A 124 7.03 -1.62 -14.91
N ALA A 125 5.97 -2.20 -14.38
CA ALA A 125 5.92 -3.51 -13.73
C ALA A 125 4.84 -4.36 -14.41
N PRO A 126 4.75 -5.69 -14.15
CA PRO A 126 3.86 -6.59 -14.88
C PRO A 126 2.39 -6.17 -14.96
N SER A 127 1.90 -5.39 -13.99
CA SER A 127 0.49 -4.96 -13.93
C SER A 127 0.28 -3.46 -13.77
N TYR A 128 1.34 -2.63 -13.71
CA TYR A 128 1.19 -1.19 -13.45
C TYR A 128 2.40 -0.37 -13.91
N TRP A 129 2.19 0.96 -14.02
CA TRP A 129 3.25 1.93 -14.29
C TRP A 129 3.70 2.65 -13.02
N ARG A 130 5.01 2.88 -12.88
CA ARG A 130 5.60 3.57 -11.74
C ARG A 130 5.45 5.08 -11.93
N VAL A 131 4.36 5.65 -11.44
CA VAL A 131 4.02 7.09 -11.58
C VAL A 131 5.15 8.00 -11.11
N GLY A 132 5.82 7.68 -9.99
CA GLY A 132 6.98 8.45 -9.51
C GLY A 132 8.09 8.55 -10.57
N LYS A 133 8.39 7.45 -11.26
CA LYS A 133 9.39 7.41 -12.34
C LYS A 133 8.92 8.12 -13.60
N LEU A 134 7.65 8.02 -13.96
CA LEU A 134 7.08 8.80 -15.07
C LEU A 134 7.20 10.31 -14.84
N ASN A 135 6.95 10.77 -13.61
CA ASN A 135 7.10 12.17 -13.25
C ASN A 135 8.55 12.67 -13.38
N GLU A 136 9.55 11.83 -13.08
CA GLU A 136 10.98 12.17 -13.24
C GLU A 136 11.35 12.51 -14.70
N ILE A 137 10.65 11.92 -15.68
CA ILE A 137 10.82 12.21 -17.11
C ILE A 137 9.75 13.16 -17.67
N GLY A 138 9.01 13.84 -16.78
CA GLY A 138 8.01 14.84 -17.16
C GLY A 138 6.74 14.28 -17.81
N LEU A 139 6.40 13.01 -17.54
CA LEU A 139 5.16 12.40 -18.01
C LEU A 139 4.11 12.34 -16.89
N THR A 140 2.95 12.94 -17.13
CA THR A 140 1.82 12.93 -16.19
C THR A 140 0.94 11.71 -16.42
N ALA A 141 0.92 10.78 -15.47
CA ALA A 141 0.14 9.54 -15.58
C ALA A 141 -1.36 9.76 -15.81
N ASP A 142 -1.94 10.83 -15.27
CA ASP A 142 -3.37 11.15 -15.37
C ASP A 142 -3.84 11.47 -16.79
N LEU A 143 -2.91 11.75 -17.72
CA LEU A 143 -3.22 11.91 -19.15
C LEU A 143 -3.44 10.55 -19.85
N TYR A 144 -2.95 9.46 -19.26
CA TYR A 144 -2.89 8.14 -19.89
C TYR A 144 -3.70 7.07 -19.14
N CYS A 145 -4.52 7.48 -18.17
CA CYS A 145 -5.36 6.56 -17.41
C CYS A 145 -6.54 7.30 -16.78
N GLU A 146 -7.53 6.53 -16.35
CA GLU A 146 -8.62 7.07 -15.54
C GLU A 146 -8.24 6.99 -14.07
N ALA A 147 -8.28 8.14 -13.37
CA ALA A 147 -8.27 8.15 -11.91
C ALA A 147 -9.56 7.51 -11.40
N SER A 148 -9.43 6.47 -10.58
CA SER A 148 -10.56 5.88 -9.86
C SER A 148 -10.99 6.80 -8.72
N VAL A 149 -12.12 6.45 -8.10
CA VAL A 149 -12.59 7.11 -6.89
C VAL A 149 -11.46 7.07 -5.84
N PRO A 150 -11.04 8.22 -5.30
CA PRO A 150 -9.99 8.26 -4.29
C PRO A 150 -10.32 7.34 -3.12
N LYS A 151 -9.42 6.40 -2.82
CA LYS A 151 -9.53 5.56 -1.63
C LYS A 151 -8.81 6.26 -0.49
N THR A 152 -9.54 6.53 0.59
CA THR A 152 -8.93 6.98 1.84
C THR A 152 -8.41 5.76 2.59
N SER A 153 -7.19 5.86 3.10
CA SER A 153 -6.55 4.85 3.93
C SER A 153 -5.97 5.50 5.17
N VAL A 154 -6.04 4.81 6.29
CA VAL A 154 -5.40 5.22 7.55
C VAL A 154 -4.18 4.32 7.76
N ILE A 155 -3.02 4.94 7.92
CA ILE A 155 -1.74 4.25 8.12
C ILE A 155 -1.34 4.46 9.58
N VAL A 156 -1.17 3.36 10.31
CA VAL A 156 -0.70 3.39 11.71
C VAL A 156 0.77 3.02 11.75
N ARG A 157 1.62 3.91 12.24
CA ARG A 157 3.05 3.66 12.52
C ARG A 157 3.21 3.56 14.03
N LYS A 158 3.71 2.42 14.50
CA LYS A 158 3.70 2.08 15.93
C LYS A 158 4.68 2.88 16.79
N GLY A 159 5.72 3.50 16.22
CA GLY A 159 6.78 4.13 17.01
C GLY A 159 7.39 3.10 17.97
N GLU A 160 7.44 3.45 19.27
CA GLU A 160 7.85 2.57 20.37
C GLU A 160 6.66 1.91 21.11
N ALA A 161 5.43 2.13 20.68
CA ALA A 161 4.24 1.59 21.34
C ALA A 161 4.16 0.05 21.18
N GLN A 162 4.05 -0.67 22.32
CA GLN A 162 3.86 -2.12 22.41
C GLN A 162 2.40 -2.56 22.55
#